data_AF-A0A7V0QM45-F1
#
_entry.id   AF-A0A7V0QM45-F1
#
_cell.length_a   1.000
_cell.length_b   1.000
_cell.length_c   1.000
_cell.angle_alpha   90.00
_cell.angle_beta   90.00
_cell.angle_gamma   90.00
#
_symmetry.space_group_name_H-M   'P 1'
#
loop_
_entity.id
_entity.type
_entity.pdbx_description
1 polymer ?
#
loop_
_entity_poly.entity_id
_entity_poly.type
_entity_poly.pdbx_seq_one_letter_code
_entity_poly.pdbx_strand_id
1 'polypeptide(L)'
;FDANEVANDETIQFLSSGFVNNMAVEFPDDNGLGSRITYSPTELVDISLGWGEADSNFEDILDDGFGIFELDLKPTLFGKPGNYRVYTWVNGYNHYDTGDLKDVVDGTKTIGDADDDENNWGVGFSFDQIVFKDVALFLRGGIMDDDVVRYDEDSEEVDGPPMKGAISAGFQVGGSYWGRGDDRFAVAFGSVFLDDELEGEYGLPDDIADELHLEVYYTLSLFEGGLEFSPDLQVVWNAGGDDNADTVAVGGVRMQINF
;
A
#
# COMPACT_ATOMS: atom_id res chain seq x y z
N PHE A 1 1.45 -1.47 -11.18
CA PHE A 1 2.72 -1.73 -10.46
C PHE A 1 2.37 -2.39 -9.15
N ASP A 2 3.34 -2.99 -8.46
CA ASP A 2 3.12 -3.63 -7.16
C ASP A 2 2.10 -4.77 -7.17
N ALA A 3 1.75 -5.30 -8.35
CA ALA A 3 0.66 -6.26 -8.48
C ALA A 3 0.88 -7.51 -7.60
N ASN A 4 -0.21 -8.17 -7.21
CA ASN A 4 -0.16 -9.41 -6.44
C ASN A 4 -1.34 -10.33 -6.79
N GLU A 5 -1.08 -11.61 -7.07
CA GLU A 5 -2.15 -12.54 -7.47
C GLU A 5 -3.19 -12.83 -6.37
N VAL A 6 -2.84 -12.61 -5.09
CA VAL A 6 -3.72 -12.95 -3.96
C VAL A 6 -4.01 -11.78 -3.01
N ALA A 7 -3.50 -10.59 -3.32
CA ALA A 7 -3.64 -9.40 -2.50
C ALA A 7 -3.61 -8.11 -3.33
N ASN A 8 -4.49 -8.00 -4.33
CA ASN A 8 -4.53 -6.87 -5.27
C ASN A 8 -5.94 -6.53 -5.82
N ASP A 9 -7.00 -7.13 -5.28
CA ASP A 9 -8.37 -6.85 -5.75
C ASP A 9 -9.34 -6.74 -4.57
N GLU A 10 -9.71 -5.52 -4.21
CA GLU A 10 -10.64 -5.22 -3.12
C GLU A 10 -12.06 -5.74 -3.32
N THR A 11 -12.42 -6.15 -4.55
CA THR A 11 -13.76 -6.65 -4.86
C THR A 11 -13.90 -8.14 -4.56
N ILE A 12 -12.80 -8.89 -4.61
CA ILE A 12 -12.80 -10.35 -4.42
C ILE A 12 -11.80 -10.86 -3.38
N GLN A 13 -10.82 -10.07 -2.94
CA GLN A 13 -9.76 -10.47 -1.99
C GLN A 13 -9.83 -9.63 -0.71
N PHE A 14 -8.70 -9.17 -0.17
CA PHE A 14 -8.66 -8.29 1.01
C PHE A 14 -9.34 -6.96 0.73
N LEU A 15 -10.07 -6.41 1.71
CA LEU A 15 -10.74 -5.11 1.65
C LEU A 15 -9.81 -3.96 2.07
N SER A 16 -8.86 -4.21 2.98
CA SER A 16 -7.94 -3.18 3.43
C SER A 16 -7.00 -2.77 2.29
N SER A 17 -6.95 -1.46 2.01
CA SER A 17 -6.07 -0.89 0.99
C SER A 17 -4.59 -1.25 1.22
N GLY A 18 -4.14 -1.33 2.48
CA GLY A 18 -2.77 -1.72 2.84
C GLY A 18 -2.42 -3.18 2.56
N PHE A 19 -3.41 -4.01 2.26
CA PHE A 19 -3.19 -5.35 1.69
C PHE A 19 -3.39 -5.40 0.18
N VAL A 20 -4.12 -4.46 -0.43
CA VAL A 20 -4.34 -4.40 -1.88
C VAL A 20 -3.15 -3.75 -2.59
N ASN A 21 -2.54 -2.74 -1.99
CA ASN A 21 -1.34 -2.06 -2.47
C ASN A 21 -0.29 -1.96 -1.35
N ASN A 22 0.96 -1.66 -1.70
CA ASN A 22 2.01 -1.34 -0.74
C ASN A 22 1.83 0.08 -0.23
N MET A 23 1.58 0.23 1.08
CA MET A 23 1.42 1.55 1.72
C MET A 23 2.69 2.41 1.58
N ALA A 24 3.88 1.81 1.49
CA ALA A 24 5.13 2.53 1.27
C ALA A 24 5.33 3.02 -0.18
N VAL A 25 4.28 2.97 -1.01
CA VAL A 25 4.27 3.58 -2.33
C VAL A 25 3.20 4.64 -2.30
N GLU A 26 3.65 5.88 -2.43
CA GLU A 26 2.80 7.05 -2.53
C GLU A 26 2.24 7.15 -3.96
N PHE A 27 1.31 6.24 -4.27
CA PHE A 27 0.60 6.31 -5.53
C PHE A 27 -0.20 7.62 -5.60
N PRO A 28 -0.29 8.27 -6.77
CA PRO A 28 -1.12 9.46 -6.94
C PRO A 28 -2.55 9.22 -6.46
N ASP A 29 -3.09 10.18 -5.71
CA ASP A 29 -4.37 10.01 -4.98
C ASP A 29 -5.60 10.02 -5.89
N ASP A 30 -5.45 10.47 -7.13
CA ASP A 30 -6.55 10.69 -8.06
C ASP A 30 -6.36 9.98 -9.40
N ASN A 31 -7.47 9.83 -10.13
CA ASN A 31 -7.50 9.27 -11.48
C ASN A 31 -6.98 10.28 -12.53
N GLY A 32 -5.72 10.70 -12.37
CA GLY A 32 -4.99 11.57 -13.27
C GLY A 32 -4.55 10.88 -14.56
N LEU A 33 -3.90 11.64 -15.45
CA LEU A 33 -3.33 11.03 -16.66
C LEU A 33 -2.12 10.18 -16.29
N GLY A 34 -2.12 8.94 -16.77
CA GLY A 34 -1.03 8.01 -16.57
C GLY A 34 -0.68 7.26 -17.84
N SER A 35 0.57 6.81 -17.92
CA SER A 35 1.06 5.93 -18.96
C SER A 35 1.89 4.80 -18.37
N ARG A 36 1.81 3.63 -18.99
CA ARG A 36 2.62 2.47 -18.65
C ARG A 36 3.17 1.84 -19.92
N ILE A 37 4.47 1.58 -19.91
CA ILE A 37 5.16 0.82 -20.95
C ILE A 37 5.76 -0.41 -20.30
N THR A 38 5.46 -1.59 -20.84
CA THR A 38 6.06 -2.85 -20.40
C THR A 38 6.83 -3.50 -21.56
N TYR A 39 8.08 -3.85 -21.30
CA TYR A 39 8.93 -4.63 -22.19
C TYR A 39 9.18 -6.02 -21.60
N SER A 40 8.77 -7.05 -22.33
CA SER A 40 8.92 -8.46 -21.95
C SER A 40 9.99 -9.13 -22.81
N PRO A 41 11.29 -9.03 -22.47
CA PRO A 41 12.37 -9.64 -23.26
C PRO A 41 12.29 -11.17 -23.29
N THR A 42 11.67 -11.77 -22.27
CA THR A 42 11.45 -13.22 -22.13
C THR A 42 10.11 -13.46 -21.42
N GLU A 43 9.64 -14.70 -21.40
CA GLU A 43 8.43 -15.07 -20.62
C GLU A 43 8.65 -14.95 -19.09
N LEU A 44 9.91 -14.93 -18.64
CA LEU A 44 10.28 -14.91 -17.22
C LEU A 44 10.50 -13.50 -16.66
N VAL A 45 10.56 -12.47 -17.51
CA VAL A 45 10.98 -11.13 -17.12
C VAL A 45 10.11 -10.10 -17.81
N ASP A 46 9.47 -9.23 -17.03
CA ASP A 46 8.91 -7.97 -17.51
C ASP A 46 9.66 -6.80 -16.88
N ILE A 47 9.85 -5.76 -17.69
CA ILE A 47 10.39 -4.47 -17.27
C ILE A 47 9.31 -3.44 -17.56
N SER A 48 8.81 -2.77 -16.52
CA SER A 48 7.74 -1.77 -16.64
C SER A 48 8.25 -0.40 -16.22
N LEU A 49 7.87 0.62 -17.01
CA LEU A 49 8.00 2.03 -16.67
C LEU A 49 6.60 2.63 -16.61
N GLY A 50 6.34 3.37 -15.54
CA GLY A 50 5.10 4.07 -15.27
C GLY A 50 5.39 5.53 -15.06
N TRP A 51 4.51 6.36 -15.58
CA TRP A 51 4.48 7.77 -15.28
C TRP A 51 3.02 8.17 -15.07
N GLY A 52 2.75 8.99 -14.06
CA GLY A 52 1.45 9.57 -13.77
C GLY A 52 1.61 11.00 -13.30
N GLU A 53 0.55 11.77 -13.46
CA GLU A 53 0.38 13.07 -12.82
C GLU A 53 0.20 12.88 -11.31
N ALA A 54 0.95 13.60 -10.47
CA ALA A 54 0.89 13.38 -9.02
C ALA A 54 -0.33 14.07 -8.37
N ASP A 55 -0.73 15.24 -8.87
CA ASP A 55 -1.76 16.13 -8.29
C ASP A 55 -3.12 16.12 -9.02
N SER A 56 -3.18 15.52 -10.22
CA SER A 56 -4.38 15.30 -11.05
C SER A 56 -5.18 16.56 -11.43
N ASN A 57 -4.55 17.74 -11.52
CA ASN A 57 -5.21 19.02 -11.80
C ASN A 57 -5.14 19.49 -13.28
N PHE A 58 -4.42 18.77 -14.14
CA PHE A 58 -4.12 19.01 -15.55
C PHE A 58 -3.32 20.29 -15.85
N GLU A 59 -2.74 20.93 -14.84
CA GLU A 59 -1.79 22.04 -14.93
C GLU A 59 -0.38 21.48 -14.67
N ASP A 60 0.65 21.96 -15.39
CA ASP A 60 2.05 21.57 -15.17
C ASP A 60 2.37 20.06 -15.07
N ILE A 61 1.67 19.26 -15.89
CA ILE A 61 1.77 17.79 -16.12
C ILE A 61 3.21 17.22 -16.18
N LEU A 62 4.25 18.03 -16.40
CA LEU A 62 5.65 17.56 -16.46
C LEU A 62 6.52 17.96 -15.27
N ASP A 63 6.07 18.88 -14.42
CA ASP A 63 6.89 19.43 -13.35
C ASP A 63 6.73 18.60 -12.06
N ASP A 64 5.51 18.13 -11.73
CA ASP A 64 5.20 17.39 -10.49
C ASP A 64 4.61 15.98 -10.77
N GLY A 65 5.40 15.13 -11.42
CA GLY A 65 4.96 13.79 -11.84
C GLY A 65 5.35 12.66 -10.89
N PHE A 66 4.52 11.63 -10.80
CA PHE A 66 4.88 10.34 -10.23
C PHE A 66 5.54 9.45 -11.28
N GLY A 67 6.69 8.87 -10.95
CA GLY A 67 7.42 7.93 -11.79
C GLY A 67 7.67 6.61 -11.07
N ILE A 68 7.52 5.49 -11.77
CA ILE A 68 7.82 4.16 -11.21
C ILE A 68 8.50 3.25 -12.23
N PHE A 69 9.54 2.55 -11.78
CA PHE A 69 10.21 1.50 -12.54
C PHE A 69 10.06 0.17 -11.81
N GLU A 70 9.65 -0.88 -12.51
CA GLU A 70 9.43 -2.21 -11.94
C GLU A 70 10.08 -3.30 -12.79
N LEU A 71 10.73 -4.23 -12.12
CA LEU A 71 11.20 -5.50 -12.66
C LEU A 71 10.35 -6.63 -12.07
N ASP A 72 9.65 -7.37 -12.92
CA ASP A 72 8.86 -8.56 -12.54
C ASP A 72 9.56 -9.82 -13.04
N LEU A 73 9.94 -10.69 -12.11
CA LEU A 73 10.47 -12.02 -12.39
C LEU A 73 9.38 -13.08 -12.15
N LYS A 74 9.20 -13.98 -13.11
CA LYS A 74 8.15 -15.03 -13.06
C LYS A 74 8.73 -16.44 -12.89
N PRO A 75 9.40 -16.76 -11.76
CA PRO A 75 10.02 -18.06 -11.59
C PRO A 75 8.96 -19.18 -11.49
N THR A 76 9.41 -20.41 -11.75
CA THR A 76 8.66 -21.61 -11.42
C THR A 76 9.35 -22.33 -10.26
N LEU A 77 8.89 -22.11 -9.04
CA LEU A 77 9.39 -22.78 -7.84
C LEU A 77 8.44 -23.91 -7.44
N PHE A 78 8.98 -25.03 -6.96
CA PHE A 78 8.17 -26.21 -6.60
C PHE A 78 7.25 -26.74 -7.74
N GLY A 79 7.60 -26.44 -9.00
CA GLY A 79 6.76 -26.75 -10.16
C GLY A 79 5.50 -25.88 -10.28
N LYS A 80 5.48 -24.71 -9.63
CA LYS A 80 4.37 -23.77 -9.55
C LYS A 80 4.83 -22.36 -9.93
N PRO A 81 3.99 -21.57 -10.61
CA PRO A 81 4.34 -20.19 -10.95
C PRO A 81 4.35 -19.30 -9.69
N GLY A 82 5.19 -18.28 -9.73
CA GLY A 82 5.17 -17.15 -8.81
C GLY A 82 5.58 -15.88 -9.56
N ASN A 83 5.32 -14.73 -8.95
CA ASN A 83 5.69 -13.42 -9.46
C ASN A 83 6.49 -12.67 -8.40
N TYR A 84 7.62 -12.10 -8.80
CA TYR A 84 8.59 -11.50 -7.91
C TYR A 84 8.95 -10.12 -8.43
N ARG A 85 8.25 -9.11 -7.92
CA ARG A 85 8.37 -7.72 -8.35
C ARG A 85 9.27 -6.96 -7.40
N VAL A 86 10.18 -6.18 -7.96
CA VAL A 86 10.94 -5.15 -7.25
C VAL A 86 10.83 -3.86 -8.03
N TYR A 87 10.71 -2.74 -7.33
CA TYR A 87 10.48 -1.46 -7.97
C TYR A 87 11.09 -0.31 -7.18
N THR A 88 11.24 0.81 -7.87
CA THR A 88 11.58 2.10 -7.30
C THR A 88 10.65 3.14 -7.89
N TRP A 89 10.32 4.15 -7.09
CA TRP A 89 9.41 5.21 -7.48
C TRP A 89 9.92 6.56 -6.97
N VAL A 90 9.43 7.62 -7.58
CA VAL A 90 9.62 9.02 -7.18
C VAL A 90 8.28 9.73 -7.33
N ASN A 91 7.97 10.61 -6.41
CA ASN A 91 6.80 11.47 -6.44
C ASN A 91 7.26 12.93 -6.38
N GLY A 92 6.93 13.67 -7.44
CA GLY A 92 7.22 15.10 -7.54
C GLY A 92 6.18 16.00 -6.90
N TYR A 93 5.17 15.44 -6.20
CA TYR A 93 4.28 16.27 -5.37
C TYR A 93 5.11 16.99 -4.30
N ASN A 94 4.70 18.21 -3.95
CA ASN A 94 5.37 19.04 -2.95
C ASN A 94 5.27 18.42 -1.55
N HIS A 95 6.41 18.26 -0.89
CA HIS A 95 6.50 17.84 0.50
C HIS A 95 7.33 18.84 1.30
N TYR A 96 7.02 18.94 2.59
CA TYR A 96 7.86 19.64 3.54
C TYR A 96 8.93 18.73 4.12
N ASP A 97 10.12 19.27 4.33
CA ASP A 97 11.16 18.62 5.13
C ASP A 97 10.73 18.56 6.61
N THR A 98 10.75 17.36 7.20
CA THR A 98 10.29 17.14 8.59
C THR A 98 11.20 17.82 9.60
N GLY A 99 12.51 17.90 9.33
CA GLY A 99 13.48 18.61 10.16
C GLY A 99 13.23 20.12 10.17
N ASP A 100 12.85 20.69 9.04
CA ASP A 100 12.44 22.09 8.91
C ASP A 100 11.16 22.39 9.68
N LEU A 101 10.15 21.52 9.58
CA LEU A 101 8.93 21.64 10.38
C LEU A 101 9.25 21.56 11.87
N LYS A 102 10.17 20.66 12.27
CA LYS A 102 10.65 20.61 13.66
C LYS A 102 11.34 21.91 14.09
N ASP A 103 12.17 22.50 13.23
CA ASP A 103 12.81 23.80 13.47
C ASP A 103 11.78 24.94 13.58
N VAL A 104 10.64 24.85 12.88
CA VAL A 104 9.52 25.80 13.04
C VAL A 104 8.89 25.66 14.43
N VAL A 105 8.66 24.43 14.91
CA VAL A 105 8.16 24.15 16.27
C VAL A 105 9.13 24.67 17.34
N ASP A 106 10.43 24.45 17.16
CA ASP A 106 11.49 24.91 18.06
C ASP A 106 11.71 26.45 17.99
N GLY A 107 11.09 27.12 17.02
CA GLY A 107 11.17 28.57 16.80
C GLY A 107 12.51 29.04 16.23
N THR A 108 13.29 28.13 15.65
CA THR A 108 14.55 28.40 14.95
C THR A 108 14.33 28.77 13.48
N LYS A 109 13.20 28.36 12.90
CA LYS A 109 12.75 28.66 11.54
C LYS A 109 11.31 29.22 11.54
N THR A 110 10.88 29.83 10.43
CA THR A 110 9.46 30.20 10.23
C THR A 110 8.87 29.34 9.14
N ILE A 111 7.55 29.11 9.14
CA ILE A 111 6.91 28.22 8.16
C ILE A 111 7.19 28.63 6.70
N GLY A 112 7.30 29.93 6.41
CA GLY A 112 7.63 30.41 5.06
C GLY A 112 9.12 30.32 4.70
N ASP A 113 9.97 29.87 5.63
CA ASP A 113 11.37 29.52 5.40
C ASP A 113 11.62 28.00 5.44
N ALA A 114 10.57 27.18 5.66
CA ALA A 114 10.64 25.73 5.54
C ALA A 114 10.61 25.33 4.07
N ASP A 115 11.48 24.39 3.71
CA ASP A 115 11.54 23.86 2.34
C ASP A 115 10.28 23.00 2.10
N ASP A 116 9.49 23.36 1.08
CA ASP A 116 8.15 22.82 0.78
C ASP A 116 8.03 22.21 -0.63
N ASP A 117 9.13 22.11 -1.37
CA ASP A 117 9.23 21.58 -2.73
C ASP A 117 10.04 20.28 -2.81
N GLU A 118 10.13 19.55 -1.69
CA GLU A 118 10.88 18.29 -1.62
C GLU A 118 10.13 17.15 -2.31
N ASN A 119 10.89 16.30 -3.00
CA ASN A 119 10.35 15.12 -3.68
C ASN A 119 10.40 13.93 -2.74
N ASN A 120 9.38 13.08 -2.79
CA ASN A 120 9.44 11.78 -2.12
C ASN A 120 9.94 10.69 -3.07
N TRP A 121 10.57 9.66 -2.54
CA TRP A 121 11.02 8.51 -3.32
C TRP A 121 11.01 7.26 -2.47
N GLY A 122 11.00 6.11 -3.14
CA GLY A 122 11.04 4.85 -2.42
C GLY A 122 11.47 3.66 -3.26
N VAL A 123 11.64 2.55 -2.55
CA VAL A 123 11.89 1.23 -3.13
C VAL A 123 10.99 0.21 -2.47
N GLY A 124 10.52 -0.75 -3.25
CA GLY A 124 9.64 -1.78 -2.74
C GLY A 124 9.69 -3.07 -3.52
N PHE A 125 8.93 -4.03 -3.02
CA PHE A 125 8.82 -5.35 -3.59
C PHE A 125 7.43 -5.94 -3.33
N SER A 126 6.99 -6.82 -4.23
CA SER A 126 5.77 -7.60 -4.10
C SER A 126 5.98 -8.99 -4.67
N PHE A 127 5.93 -9.98 -3.79
CA PHE A 127 6.18 -11.37 -4.10
C PHE A 127 4.90 -12.18 -3.86
N ASP A 128 4.53 -13.01 -4.83
CA ASP A 128 3.49 -14.02 -4.70
C ASP A 128 3.97 -15.36 -5.26
N GLN A 129 3.62 -16.45 -4.56
CA GLN A 129 4.06 -17.78 -4.94
C GLN A 129 2.98 -18.81 -4.60
N ILE A 130 2.56 -19.58 -5.60
CA ILE A 130 1.77 -20.79 -5.35
C ILE A 130 2.72 -21.86 -4.79
N VAL A 131 2.48 -22.32 -3.57
CA VAL A 131 3.36 -23.27 -2.86
C VAL A 131 2.81 -24.69 -2.85
N PHE A 132 1.48 -24.85 -2.87
CA PHE A 132 0.80 -26.14 -2.98
C PHE A 132 -0.41 -26.03 -3.91
N LYS A 133 -1.17 -27.12 -4.07
CA LYS A 133 -2.48 -27.05 -4.72
C LYS A 133 -3.36 -26.07 -3.93
N ASP A 134 -3.90 -25.06 -4.59
CA ASP A 134 -4.80 -24.06 -4.02
C ASP A 134 -4.25 -23.34 -2.78
N VAL A 135 -2.92 -23.27 -2.61
CA VAL A 135 -2.29 -22.49 -1.54
C VAL A 135 -1.26 -21.57 -2.15
N ALA A 136 -1.42 -20.28 -1.89
CA ALA A 136 -0.51 -19.23 -2.29
C ALA A 136 -0.10 -18.39 -1.08
N LEU A 137 1.14 -17.94 -1.09
CA LEU A 137 1.70 -17.01 -0.11
C LEU A 137 2.01 -15.70 -0.81
N PHE A 138 1.94 -14.59 -0.08
CA PHE A 138 2.47 -13.32 -0.52
C PHE A 138 3.29 -12.62 0.56
N LEU A 139 4.23 -11.79 0.11
CA LEU A 139 5.00 -10.86 0.92
C LEU A 139 5.23 -9.59 0.08
N ARG A 140 4.88 -8.45 0.64
CA ARG A 140 5.00 -7.13 0.01
C ARG A 140 5.59 -6.17 1.02
N GLY A 141 6.34 -5.19 0.56
CA GLY A 141 6.81 -4.12 1.43
C GLY A 141 7.73 -3.16 0.73
N GLY A 142 8.05 -2.06 1.39
CA GLY A 142 8.94 -1.04 0.88
C GLY A 142 9.36 -0.06 1.96
N ILE A 143 10.29 0.81 1.57
CA ILE A 143 10.73 1.96 2.33
C ILE A 143 10.62 3.20 1.45
N MET A 144 10.50 4.34 2.08
CA MET A 144 10.43 5.65 1.43
C MET A 144 11.28 6.66 2.22
N ASP A 145 11.37 7.88 1.70
CA ASP A 145 12.02 8.97 2.40
C ASP A 145 11.16 9.39 3.61
N ASP A 146 11.71 9.21 4.82
CA ASP A 146 11.05 9.58 6.08
C ASP A 146 11.32 11.02 6.52
N ASP A 147 12.21 11.73 5.80
CA ASP A 147 12.53 13.13 6.06
C ASP A 147 11.53 14.10 5.38
N VAL A 148 10.47 13.59 4.75
CA VAL A 148 9.46 14.40 4.06
C VAL A 148 8.03 14.04 4.45
N VAL A 149 7.14 15.04 4.51
CA VAL A 149 5.72 14.85 4.84
C VAL A 149 4.84 15.82 4.05
N ARG A 150 3.61 15.40 3.78
CA ARG A 150 2.59 16.27 3.20
C ARG A 150 1.97 17.14 4.28
N TYR A 151 1.91 18.44 4.02
CA TYR A 151 1.33 19.44 4.91
C TYR A 151 0.19 20.15 4.21
N ASP A 152 -0.94 20.28 4.88
CA ASP A 152 -2.09 21.06 4.43
C ASP A 152 -2.05 22.44 5.10
N GLU A 153 -1.67 23.46 4.34
CA GLU A 153 -1.61 24.85 4.82
C GLU A 153 -2.96 25.41 5.29
N ASP A 154 -4.09 24.90 4.77
CA ASP A 154 -5.42 25.40 5.15
C ASP A 154 -5.85 24.88 6.54
N SER A 155 -5.48 23.64 6.87
CA SER A 155 -5.74 23.04 8.18
C SER A 155 -4.59 23.22 9.18
N GLU A 156 -3.41 23.61 8.70
CA GLU A 156 -2.15 23.62 9.44
C GLU A 156 -1.78 22.23 10.01
N GLU A 157 -2.21 21.16 9.35
CA GLU A 157 -2.01 19.76 9.75
C GLU A 157 -1.17 19.00 8.71
N VAL A 158 -0.48 17.95 9.13
CA VAL A 158 0.17 17.00 8.21
C VAL A 158 -0.74 15.80 7.93
N ASP A 159 -0.57 15.17 6.76
CA ASP A 159 -1.34 13.98 6.33
C ASP A 159 -0.86 12.70 7.01
N GLY A 160 -0.94 12.68 8.35
CA GLY A 160 -0.47 11.60 9.20
C GLY A 160 1.04 11.65 9.53
N PRO A 161 1.51 10.77 10.44
CA PRO A 161 2.92 10.73 10.82
C PRO A 161 3.82 10.44 9.60
N PRO A 162 5.03 11.02 9.53
CA PRO A 162 5.98 10.68 8.48
C PRO A 162 6.22 9.16 8.43
N MET A 163 6.24 8.60 7.21
CA MET A 163 6.26 7.15 7.02
C MET A 163 7.64 6.67 6.57
N LYS A 164 8.18 5.68 7.26
CA LYS A 164 9.46 5.03 6.93
C LYS A 164 9.31 3.94 5.90
N GLY A 165 8.14 3.30 5.91
CA GLY A 165 7.85 2.19 5.03
C GLY A 165 6.74 1.31 5.57
N ALA A 166 6.56 0.17 4.93
CA ALA A 166 5.49 -0.76 5.25
C ALA A 166 5.87 -2.19 4.85
N ILE A 167 5.26 -3.16 5.51
CA ILE A 167 5.37 -4.57 5.15
C ILE A 167 4.04 -5.27 5.36
N SER A 168 3.68 -6.16 4.44
CA SER A 168 2.53 -7.05 4.57
C SER A 168 2.82 -8.44 4.06
N ALA A 169 2.23 -9.43 4.71
CA ALA A 169 2.38 -10.84 4.36
C ALA A 169 1.08 -11.59 4.62
N GLY A 170 0.84 -12.61 3.83
CA GLY A 170 -0.35 -13.42 4.04
C GLY A 170 -0.39 -14.63 3.15
N PHE A 171 -1.53 -15.31 3.21
CA PHE A 171 -1.77 -16.50 2.42
C PHE A 171 -3.24 -16.61 2.03
N GLN A 172 -3.46 -17.29 0.91
CA GLN A 172 -4.78 -17.72 0.46
C GLN A 172 -4.82 -19.24 0.32
N VAL A 173 -5.90 -19.86 0.79
CA VAL A 173 -6.23 -21.26 0.60
C VAL A 173 -7.57 -21.38 -0.14
N GLY A 174 -7.58 -22.06 -1.28
CA GLY A 174 -8.80 -22.41 -2.00
C GLY A 174 -9.51 -23.60 -1.37
N GLY A 175 -10.83 -23.67 -1.53
CA GLY A 175 -11.69 -24.56 -0.74
C GLY A 175 -11.76 -26.02 -1.18
N SER A 176 -10.90 -26.45 -2.10
CA SER A 176 -10.85 -27.85 -2.51
C SER A 176 -10.53 -28.81 -1.36
N TYR A 177 -9.85 -28.34 -0.30
CA TYR A 177 -9.56 -29.11 0.92
C TYR A 177 -10.79 -29.44 1.77
N TRP A 178 -11.88 -28.67 1.64
CA TRP A 178 -13.16 -28.89 2.33
C TRP A 178 -14.34 -29.10 1.36
N GLY A 179 -14.04 -29.48 0.12
CA GLY A 179 -15.04 -29.86 -0.88
C GLY A 179 -15.80 -28.68 -1.52
N ARG A 180 -15.26 -27.46 -1.41
CA ARG A 180 -15.84 -26.24 -2.01
C ARG A 180 -14.81 -25.59 -2.92
N GLY A 181 -14.61 -26.15 -4.11
CA GLY A 181 -13.52 -25.79 -5.01
C GLY A 181 -13.44 -24.31 -5.40
N ASP A 182 -14.58 -23.62 -5.39
CA ASP A 182 -14.72 -22.21 -5.77
C ASP A 182 -14.60 -21.25 -4.57
N ASP A 183 -14.53 -21.78 -3.34
CA ASP A 183 -14.39 -20.97 -2.14
C ASP A 183 -12.94 -20.59 -1.88
N ARG A 184 -12.74 -19.50 -1.14
CA ARG A 184 -11.42 -18.97 -0.79
C ARG A 184 -11.39 -18.57 0.67
N PHE A 185 -10.26 -18.81 1.34
CA PHE A 185 -9.98 -18.34 2.69
C PHE A 185 -8.63 -17.65 2.67
N ALA A 186 -8.50 -16.48 3.29
CA ALA A 186 -7.23 -15.80 3.37
C ALA A 186 -7.02 -15.08 4.70
N VAL A 187 -5.75 -14.91 5.03
CA VAL A 187 -5.28 -14.17 6.20
C VAL A 187 -4.12 -13.30 5.77
N ALA A 188 -4.11 -12.04 6.19
CA ALA A 188 -3.00 -11.12 6.01
C ALA A 188 -2.66 -10.41 7.32
N PHE A 189 -1.38 -10.13 7.49
CA PHE A 189 -0.83 -9.27 8.54
C PHE A 189 0.01 -8.18 7.89
N GLY A 190 -0.04 -6.97 8.42
CA GLY A 190 0.74 -5.85 7.91
C GLY A 190 1.12 -4.88 9.01
N SER A 191 2.13 -4.07 8.73
CA SER A 191 2.55 -2.97 9.58
C SER A 191 3.02 -1.81 8.72
N VAL A 192 2.69 -0.60 9.18
CA VAL A 192 3.22 0.65 8.69
C VAL A 192 4.22 1.17 9.72
N PHE A 193 5.43 1.49 9.28
CA PHE A 193 6.50 2.00 10.13
C PHE A 193 6.51 3.52 10.08
N LEU A 194 6.39 4.16 11.23
CA LEU A 194 6.22 5.60 11.34
C LEU A 194 7.43 6.27 12.01
N ASP A 195 7.61 7.55 11.73
CA ASP A 195 8.54 8.44 12.40
C ASP A 195 7.85 9.27 13.49
N ASP A 196 8.55 9.46 14.60
CA ASP A 196 8.09 10.17 15.80
C ASP A 196 8.64 11.60 15.89
N GLU A 197 9.32 12.10 14.86
CA GLU A 197 9.99 13.41 14.85
C GLU A 197 9.04 14.58 15.11
N LEU A 198 7.80 14.47 14.63
CA LEU A 198 6.73 15.48 14.74
C LEU A 198 5.64 15.08 15.76
N GLU A 199 5.92 14.14 16.67
CA GLU A 199 5.00 13.70 17.72
C GLU A 199 4.40 14.88 18.52
N GLY A 200 3.08 14.90 18.64
CA GLY A 200 2.30 15.94 19.34
C GLY A 200 2.16 17.27 18.58
N GLU A 201 2.71 17.38 17.37
CA GLU A 201 2.69 18.60 16.56
C GLU A 201 1.86 18.40 15.28
N TYR A 202 1.41 19.50 14.66
CA TYR A 202 0.71 19.48 13.37
C TYR A 202 -0.49 18.51 13.26
N GLY A 203 -1.22 18.31 14.35
CA GLY A 203 -2.38 17.41 14.40
C GLY A 203 -2.03 15.93 14.65
N LEU A 204 -0.75 15.61 14.87
CA LEU A 204 -0.29 14.24 15.13
C LEU A 204 -0.55 13.79 16.58
N PRO A 205 -0.57 12.46 16.82
CA PRO A 205 -0.68 11.88 18.16
C PRO A 205 0.46 12.31 19.09
N ASP A 206 0.17 12.38 20.40
CA ASP A 206 1.17 12.65 21.46
C ASP A 206 2.10 11.46 21.74
N ASP A 207 1.76 10.25 21.25
CA ASP A 207 2.55 9.02 21.38
C ASP A 207 2.47 8.26 20.05
N ILE A 208 3.47 8.42 19.17
CA ILE A 208 3.48 7.81 17.84
C ILE A 208 4.05 6.40 17.91
N ALA A 209 3.33 5.43 17.34
CA ALA A 209 3.78 4.05 17.20
C ALA A 209 3.35 3.44 15.87
N ASP A 210 4.10 2.43 15.42
CA ASP A 210 3.80 1.67 14.21
C ASP A 210 2.35 1.13 14.22
N GLU A 211 1.61 1.36 13.13
CA GLU A 211 0.26 0.83 12.96
C GLU A 211 0.35 -0.64 12.51
N LEU A 212 -0.47 -1.52 13.11
CA LEU A 212 -0.53 -2.94 12.74
C LEU A 212 -1.92 -3.32 12.26
N HIS A 213 -1.96 -4.19 11.24
CA HIS A 213 -3.20 -4.69 10.65
C HIS A 213 -3.23 -6.22 10.63
N LEU A 214 -4.42 -6.77 10.87
CA LEU A 214 -4.80 -8.14 10.58
C LEU A 214 -6.08 -8.12 9.77
N GLU A 215 -6.15 -8.87 8.68
CA GLU A 215 -7.40 -9.13 7.97
C GLU A 215 -7.60 -10.63 7.71
N VAL A 216 -8.83 -11.08 7.88
CA VAL A 216 -9.25 -12.46 7.62
C VAL A 216 -10.57 -12.44 6.86
N TYR A 217 -10.61 -13.08 5.69
CA TYR A 217 -11.85 -13.27 4.95
C TYR A 217 -12.08 -14.72 4.53
N TYR A 218 -13.35 -15.04 4.29
CA TYR A 218 -13.76 -16.29 3.66
C TYR A 218 -14.79 -15.99 2.56
N THR A 219 -14.52 -16.37 1.33
CA THR A 219 -15.46 -16.26 0.21
C THR A 219 -16.25 -17.57 0.05
N LEU A 220 -17.55 -17.47 0.25
CA LEU A 220 -18.53 -18.49 -0.12
C LEU A 220 -19.01 -18.22 -1.56
N SER A 221 -18.57 -19.05 -2.50
CA SER A 221 -18.99 -18.93 -3.90
C SER A 221 -20.18 -19.85 -4.20
N LEU A 222 -21.19 -19.31 -4.86
CA LEU A 222 -22.43 -19.99 -5.24
C LEU A 222 -22.65 -19.87 -6.74
N PHE A 223 -23.31 -20.87 -7.31
CA PHE A 223 -23.63 -20.92 -8.75
C PHE A 223 -22.40 -20.72 -9.64
N GLU A 224 -21.30 -21.42 -9.31
CA GLU A 224 -20.05 -21.38 -10.08
C GLU A 224 -19.49 -19.95 -10.25
N GLY A 225 -19.53 -19.15 -9.17
CA GLY A 225 -19.05 -17.76 -9.17
C GLY A 225 -20.08 -16.69 -9.54
N GLY A 226 -21.32 -17.06 -9.87
CA GLY A 226 -22.37 -16.09 -10.17
C GLY A 226 -22.80 -15.22 -8.97
N LEU A 227 -22.63 -15.73 -7.75
CA LEU A 227 -22.92 -15.01 -6.51
C LEU A 227 -21.90 -15.37 -5.42
N GLU A 228 -21.23 -14.38 -4.86
CA GLU A 228 -20.23 -14.57 -3.80
C GLU A 228 -20.59 -13.76 -2.55
N PHE A 229 -20.45 -14.39 -1.37
CA PHE A 229 -20.51 -13.73 -0.08
C PHE A 229 -19.17 -13.89 0.63
N SER A 230 -18.57 -12.78 1.07
CA SER A 230 -17.28 -12.78 1.74
C SER A 230 -17.39 -12.09 3.10
N PRO A 231 -17.74 -12.80 4.19
CA PRO A 231 -17.48 -12.32 5.53
C PRO A 231 -16.00 -11.98 5.72
N ASP A 232 -15.76 -10.89 6.44
CA ASP A 232 -14.47 -10.27 6.68
C ASP A 232 -14.35 -9.84 8.15
N LEU A 233 -13.13 -9.90 8.69
CA LEU A 233 -12.74 -9.39 10.00
C LEU A 233 -11.40 -8.66 9.86
N GLN A 234 -11.40 -7.38 10.20
CA GLN A 234 -10.21 -6.53 10.27
C GLN A 234 -9.92 -6.15 11.72
N VAL A 235 -8.65 -6.15 12.10
CA VAL A 235 -8.18 -5.67 13.41
C VAL A 235 -7.02 -4.71 13.16
N VAL A 236 -7.10 -3.53 13.77
CA VAL A 236 -6.08 -2.47 13.68
C VAL A 236 -5.62 -2.11 15.08
N TRP A 237 -4.31 -2.15 15.30
CA TRP A 237 -3.64 -1.67 16.51
C TRP A 237 -2.94 -0.36 16.18
N ASN A 238 -2.95 0.58 17.13
CA ASN A 238 -2.34 1.90 17.00
C ASN A 238 -2.87 2.64 15.75
N ALA A 239 -4.20 2.70 15.63
CA ALA A 239 -4.87 3.26 14.46
C ALA A 239 -4.53 4.75 14.30
N GLY A 240 -4.13 5.16 13.10
CA GLY A 240 -3.60 6.50 12.82
C GLY A 240 -2.20 6.74 13.38
N GLY A 241 -1.50 5.68 13.79
CA GLY A 241 -0.19 5.77 14.43
C GLY A 241 -0.19 6.18 15.90
N ASP A 242 -1.33 6.20 16.59
CA ASP A 242 -1.44 6.59 18.01
C ASP A 242 -1.30 5.37 18.96
N ASP A 243 -0.24 5.29 19.76
CA ASP A 243 -0.03 4.18 20.73
C ASP A 243 -1.08 4.17 21.86
N ASN A 244 -1.75 5.30 22.09
CA ASN A 244 -2.83 5.40 23.06
C ASN A 244 -4.20 4.99 22.46
N ALA A 245 -4.28 4.76 21.15
CA ALA A 245 -5.53 4.35 20.51
C ALA A 245 -5.91 2.92 20.91
N ASP A 246 -7.18 2.74 21.27
CA ASP A 246 -7.74 1.41 21.51
C ASP A 246 -7.69 0.57 20.22
N THR A 247 -7.42 -0.73 20.36
CA THR A 247 -7.50 -1.68 19.24
C THR A 247 -8.90 -1.67 18.61
N VAL A 248 -8.97 -1.42 17.32
CA VAL A 248 -10.21 -1.41 16.54
C VAL A 248 -10.41 -2.76 15.89
N ALA A 249 -11.61 -3.34 16.03
CA ALA A 249 -12.00 -4.55 15.33
C ALA A 249 -13.29 -4.32 14.53
N VAL A 250 -13.25 -4.58 13.23
CA VAL A 250 -14.35 -4.36 12.29
C VAL A 250 -14.75 -5.68 11.67
N GLY A 251 -16.03 -6.03 11.75
CA GLY A 251 -16.61 -7.19 11.10
C GLY A 251 -17.54 -6.77 9.96
N GLY A 252 -17.36 -7.36 8.78
CA GLY A 252 -18.11 -7.01 7.58
C GLY A 252 -18.55 -8.22 6.75
N VAL A 253 -19.38 -7.98 5.75
CA VAL A 253 -19.70 -8.97 4.70
C VAL A 253 -19.76 -8.24 3.37
N ARG A 254 -18.93 -8.66 2.41
CA ARG A 254 -18.99 -8.24 1.01
C ARG A 254 -19.88 -9.19 0.21
N MET A 255 -20.64 -8.66 -0.76
CA MET A 255 -21.41 -9.46 -1.70
C MET A 255 -21.06 -9.04 -3.13
N GLN A 256 -20.86 -10.00 -4.03
CA GLN A 256 -20.60 -9.77 -5.45
C GLN A 256 -21.52 -10.61 -6.33
N ILE A 257 -22.00 -10.01 -7.40
CA ILE A 257 -22.87 -10.65 -8.39
C ILE A 257 -22.20 -10.54 -9.76
N ASN A 258 -21.97 -11.68 -10.41
CA ASN A 258 -21.34 -11.76 -11.72
C ASN A 258 -22.39 -12.22 -12.76
N PHE A 259 -22.49 -11.51 -13.89
CA PHE A 259 -23.49 -11.71 -14.94
C PHE A 259 -22.91 -12.27 -16.24
#